data_AF-A0A653DYC9-F1
#
_entry.id   AF-A0A653DYC9-F1
#
_cell.length_a   1.000
_cell.length_b   1.000
_cell.length_c   1.000
_cell.angle_alpha   90.00
_cell.angle_beta   90.00
_cell.angle_gamma   90.00
#
_symmetry.space_group_name_H-M   'P 1'
#
loop_
_entity.id
_entity.type
_entity.pdbx_description
1 polymer ?
#
loop_
_entity_poly.entity_id
_entity_poly.type
_entity_poly.pdbx_seq_one_letter_code
_entity_poly.pdbx_strand_id
1 'polypeptide(L)'
;MRKSIREINLEVEEMIKCESLTLQQKLQDLRDDVVKYFKPFEGIEDMDIDALKKKENTFHDTVTNIETTNHTQISAIEAFYEFLVKTEKNRTDKIKGLMKLTLQKVHDIGYQVPYENEEFFGNEILDLNKMTLNNMQTYEDLKKELRLRAAHNMKTWGEEILEAKERLKKCFRKLIKSSVTRFAGSLRSAASGNSDLSREISNIQSLHSKIQAPEGSDISVPVTEQDVENWLKQIRTTLAALDKGAKNIVHLYKNIIVILFNRFFTELDDFRKVIKRYKIMDESQIQEFESEIYTPTVDELNIRLKKDLENLQTVWERAIEKMRETINVTYGFLNGAACLWDKHFRRIREAQFLVLQDVENMVEVNNLSIGENEAKLNILIDKLRQGPNEKKLNKTVQEVYRILDGIKNAYGIHCNSEIQVVQKYRTLVECEIDVLLAEITRLLTVFPPDEDRDPKKQRGRGSQIETTKLDPDEALLPMQMLYCIFQVDAVKNWMFG
;
A
#
# COMPACT_ATOMS: atom_id res chain seq x y z
N MET A 1 -51.55 -37.52 -77.19
CA MET A 1 -50.28 -37.92 -76.54
C MET A 1 -49.41 -36.72 -76.22
N ARG A 2 -48.74 -36.09 -77.20
CA ARG A 2 -47.82 -34.96 -76.98
C ARG A 2 -48.42 -33.77 -76.20
N LYS A 3 -49.70 -33.41 -76.43
CA LYS A 3 -50.40 -32.38 -75.66
C LYS A 3 -50.49 -32.71 -74.15
N SER A 4 -50.86 -33.95 -73.82
CA SER A 4 -50.94 -34.42 -72.43
C SER A 4 -49.56 -34.58 -71.77
N ILE A 5 -48.53 -34.96 -72.53
CA ILE A 5 -47.13 -34.95 -72.05
C ILE A 5 -46.71 -33.52 -71.69
N ARG A 6 -47.08 -32.53 -72.52
CA ARG A 6 -46.80 -31.12 -72.25
C ARG A 6 -47.51 -30.61 -70.98
N GLU A 7 -48.74 -31.03 -70.75
CA GLU A 7 -49.49 -30.70 -69.53
C GLU A 7 -48.82 -31.29 -68.27
N ILE A 8 -48.37 -32.55 -68.34
CA ILE A 8 -47.59 -33.20 -67.25
C ILE A 8 -46.27 -32.47 -66.98
N ASN A 9 -45.57 -32.04 -68.04
CA ASN A 9 -44.32 -31.30 -67.89
C ASN A 9 -44.53 -29.94 -67.20
N LEU A 10 -45.56 -29.19 -67.59
CA LEU A 10 -45.89 -27.90 -66.97
C LEU A 10 -46.28 -28.06 -65.49
N GLU A 11 -47.03 -29.11 -65.14
CA GLU A 11 -47.37 -29.43 -63.74
C GLU A 11 -46.10 -29.67 -62.91
N VAL A 12 -45.15 -30.43 -63.45
CA VAL A 12 -43.88 -30.75 -62.77
C VAL A 12 -42.97 -29.54 -62.66
N GLU A 13 -42.86 -28.73 -63.72
CA GLU A 13 -42.07 -27.49 -63.70
C GLU A 13 -42.56 -26.52 -62.62
N GLU A 14 -43.88 -26.35 -62.49
CA GLU A 14 -44.45 -25.46 -61.46
C GLU A 14 -44.22 -26.02 -60.04
N MET A 15 -44.32 -27.34 -59.84
CA MET A 15 -43.99 -27.97 -58.56
C MET A 15 -42.52 -27.77 -58.18
N ILE A 16 -41.60 -27.97 -59.14
CA ILE A 16 -40.16 -27.76 -58.92
C ILE A 16 -39.87 -26.30 -58.59
N LYS A 17 -40.52 -25.37 -59.29
CA LYS A 17 -40.38 -23.93 -59.07
C LYS A 17 -40.83 -23.53 -57.66
N CYS A 18 -42.01 -23.98 -57.23
CA CYS A 18 -42.52 -23.71 -55.88
C CYS A 18 -41.56 -24.23 -54.80
N GLU A 19 -41.08 -25.46 -54.93
CA GLU A 19 -40.17 -26.04 -53.94
C GLU A 19 -38.79 -25.35 -53.95
N SER A 20 -38.31 -24.92 -55.13
CA SER A 20 -37.05 -24.19 -55.26
C SER A 20 -37.08 -22.83 -54.54
N LEU A 21 -38.21 -22.13 -54.58
CA LEU A 21 -38.41 -20.86 -53.86
C LEU A 21 -38.42 -21.09 -52.35
N THR A 22 -39.07 -22.17 -51.89
CA THR A 22 -39.08 -22.57 -50.48
C THR A 22 -37.67 -22.88 -49.97
N LEU A 23 -36.87 -23.63 -50.74
CA LEU A 23 -35.47 -23.89 -50.41
C LEU A 23 -34.67 -22.59 -50.37
N GLN A 24 -34.82 -21.72 -51.37
CA GLN A 24 -34.09 -20.46 -51.43
C GLN A 24 -34.38 -19.59 -50.21
N GLN A 25 -35.64 -19.46 -49.80
CA GLN A 25 -36.01 -18.71 -48.59
C GLN A 25 -35.39 -19.33 -47.35
N LYS A 26 -35.49 -20.66 -47.19
CA LYS A 26 -34.92 -21.36 -46.03
C LYS A 26 -33.40 -21.19 -45.94
N LEU A 27 -32.68 -21.25 -47.06
CA LEU A 27 -31.23 -21.03 -47.09
C LEU A 27 -30.86 -19.57 -46.76
N GLN A 28 -31.70 -18.61 -47.14
CA GLN A 28 -31.51 -17.21 -46.81
C GLN A 28 -31.74 -16.96 -45.32
N ASP A 29 -32.81 -17.52 -44.73
CA ASP A 29 -33.11 -17.39 -43.31
C ASP A 29 -31.97 -17.96 -42.44
N LEU A 30 -31.45 -19.14 -42.81
CA LEU A 30 -30.32 -19.76 -42.13
C LEU A 30 -29.06 -18.89 -42.19
N ARG A 31 -28.81 -18.21 -43.32
CA ARG A 31 -27.69 -17.27 -43.45
C ARG A 31 -27.87 -16.05 -42.55
N ASP A 32 -29.07 -15.51 -42.48
CA ASP A 32 -29.37 -14.33 -41.66
C ASP A 32 -29.28 -14.66 -40.15
N ASP A 33 -29.58 -15.90 -39.76
CA ASP A 33 -29.37 -16.38 -38.39
C ASP A 33 -27.89 -16.47 -38.01
N VAL A 34 -27.01 -16.91 -38.93
CA VAL A 34 -25.57 -16.90 -38.67
C VAL A 34 -25.04 -15.49 -38.42
N VAL A 35 -25.50 -14.50 -39.19
CA VAL A 35 -25.13 -13.09 -38.96
C VAL A 35 -25.55 -12.62 -37.57
N LYS A 36 -26.74 -13.06 -37.09
CA LYS A 36 -27.19 -12.72 -35.72
C LYS A 36 -26.31 -13.36 -34.65
N TYR A 37 -25.77 -14.56 -34.88
CA TYR A 37 -24.90 -15.22 -33.91
C TYR A 37 -23.56 -14.47 -33.72
N PHE A 38 -23.09 -13.72 -34.72
CA PHE A 38 -21.86 -12.93 -34.60
C PHE A 38 -22.03 -11.54 -33.95
N LYS A 39 -23.25 -10.98 -33.92
CA LYS A 39 -23.53 -9.67 -33.31
C LYS A 39 -23.03 -9.49 -31.87
N PRO A 40 -23.11 -10.49 -30.97
CA PRO A 40 -22.63 -10.34 -29.59
C PRO A 40 -21.13 -10.06 -29.45
N PHE A 41 -20.34 -10.33 -30.51
CA PHE A 41 -18.89 -10.12 -30.58
C PHE A 41 -18.49 -8.78 -31.21
N GLU A 42 -19.46 -8.01 -31.74
CA GLU A 42 -19.22 -6.63 -32.15
C GLU A 42 -18.94 -5.77 -30.89
N GLY A 43 -17.80 -5.06 -30.89
CA GLY A 43 -17.40 -4.20 -29.77
C GLY A 43 -16.87 -4.93 -28.52
N ILE A 44 -16.49 -6.20 -28.62
CA ILE A 44 -16.00 -6.98 -27.46
C ILE A 44 -14.66 -6.46 -26.89
N GLU A 45 -13.93 -5.64 -27.65
CA GLU A 45 -12.61 -5.08 -27.28
C GLU A 45 -12.65 -4.07 -26.12
N ASP A 46 -13.84 -3.58 -25.77
CA ASP A 46 -14.07 -2.58 -24.72
C ASP A 46 -14.91 -3.11 -23.54
N MET A 47 -15.22 -4.41 -23.52
CA MET A 47 -15.97 -5.01 -22.42
C MET A 47 -15.10 -5.29 -21.19
N ASP A 48 -15.70 -5.14 -20.02
CA ASP A 48 -15.07 -5.54 -18.75
C ASP A 48 -15.26 -7.05 -18.46
N ILE A 49 -14.61 -7.53 -17.40
CA ILE A 49 -14.65 -8.94 -16.97
C ILE A 49 -16.07 -9.38 -16.61
N ASP A 50 -16.85 -8.51 -15.97
CA ASP A 50 -18.18 -8.87 -15.48
C ASP A 50 -19.19 -8.94 -16.63
N ALA A 51 -19.04 -8.08 -17.63
CA ALA A 51 -19.78 -8.13 -18.89
C ALA A 51 -19.40 -9.36 -19.71
N LEU A 52 -18.11 -9.76 -19.72
CA LEU A 52 -17.67 -11.01 -20.33
C LEU A 52 -18.27 -12.21 -19.60
N LYS A 53 -18.19 -12.26 -18.25
CA LYS A 53 -18.80 -13.32 -17.42
C LYS A 53 -20.31 -13.44 -17.64
N LYS A 54 -21.04 -12.33 -17.90
CA LYS A 54 -22.47 -12.40 -18.24
C LYS A 54 -22.76 -13.00 -19.62
N LYS A 55 -21.77 -13.03 -20.51
CA LYS A 55 -21.83 -13.63 -21.86
C LYS A 55 -21.15 -15.01 -21.91
N GLU A 56 -21.10 -15.71 -20.77
CA GLU A 56 -20.37 -16.99 -20.56
C GLU A 56 -20.68 -18.06 -21.60
N ASN A 57 -21.95 -18.28 -21.91
CA ASN A 57 -22.34 -19.34 -22.85
C ASN A 57 -22.31 -18.88 -24.31
N THR A 58 -22.23 -17.57 -24.57
CA THR A 58 -22.53 -16.99 -25.88
C THR A 58 -21.56 -17.45 -26.98
N PHE A 59 -20.27 -17.66 -26.68
CA PHE A 59 -19.30 -18.13 -27.68
C PHE A 59 -19.46 -19.61 -28.01
N HIS A 60 -19.63 -20.46 -26.99
CA HIS A 60 -19.86 -21.88 -27.20
C HIS A 60 -21.19 -22.13 -27.92
N ASP A 61 -22.24 -21.41 -27.51
CA ASP A 61 -23.56 -21.45 -28.14
C ASP A 61 -23.46 -20.99 -29.60
N THR A 62 -22.69 -19.94 -29.90
CA THR A 62 -22.49 -19.45 -31.27
C THR A 62 -21.84 -20.51 -32.16
N VAL A 63 -20.76 -21.15 -31.71
CA VAL A 63 -20.09 -22.21 -32.48
C VAL A 63 -21.03 -23.40 -32.71
N THR A 64 -21.72 -23.84 -31.66
CA THR A 64 -22.66 -24.97 -31.73
C THR A 64 -23.86 -24.66 -32.65
N ASN A 65 -24.38 -23.43 -32.59
CA ASN A 65 -25.47 -22.97 -33.43
C ASN A 65 -25.04 -22.88 -34.90
N ILE A 66 -23.82 -22.41 -35.21
CA ILE A 66 -23.28 -22.38 -36.58
C ILE A 66 -23.14 -23.80 -37.14
N GLU A 67 -22.61 -24.74 -36.36
CA GLU A 67 -22.51 -26.16 -36.76
C GLU A 67 -23.90 -26.77 -37.02
N THR A 68 -24.87 -26.48 -36.16
CA THR A 68 -26.26 -26.95 -36.30
C THR A 68 -26.94 -26.33 -37.52
N THR A 69 -26.72 -25.04 -37.78
CA THR A 69 -27.23 -24.34 -38.96
C THR A 69 -26.64 -24.91 -40.25
N ASN A 70 -25.34 -25.20 -40.27
CA ASN A 70 -24.70 -25.86 -41.41
C ASN A 70 -25.27 -27.27 -41.66
N HIS A 71 -25.50 -28.05 -40.60
CA HIS A 71 -26.14 -29.37 -40.72
C HIS A 71 -27.57 -29.25 -41.28
N THR A 72 -28.33 -28.27 -40.81
CA THR A 72 -29.69 -27.97 -41.28
C THR A 72 -29.70 -27.54 -42.75
N GLN A 73 -28.71 -26.73 -43.18
CA GLN A 73 -28.52 -26.35 -44.58
C GLN A 73 -28.27 -27.58 -45.47
N ILE A 74 -27.37 -28.48 -45.06
CA ILE A 74 -27.06 -29.71 -45.81
C ILE A 74 -28.29 -30.61 -45.91
N SER A 75 -29.02 -30.80 -44.80
CA SER A 75 -30.25 -31.61 -44.77
C SER A 75 -31.35 -31.02 -45.67
N ALA A 76 -31.50 -29.69 -45.72
CA ALA A 76 -32.45 -29.04 -46.62
C ALA A 76 -32.11 -29.26 -48.11
N ILE A 77 -30.82 -29.24 -48.46
CA ILE A 77 -30.35 -29.54 -49.82
C ILE A 77 -30.64 -31.00 -50.18
N GLU A 78 -30.42 -31.93 -49.24
CA GLU A 78 -30.72 -33.36 -49.45
C GLU A 78 -32.21 -33.62 -49.65
N ALA A 79 -33.07 -33.04 -48.79
CA ALA A 79 -34.52 -33.15 -48.91
C ALA A 79 -35.04 -32.61 -50.25
N PHE A 80 -34.48 -31.49 -50.72
CA PHE A 80 -34.82 -30.93 -52.03
C PHE A 80 -34.41 -31.86 -53.18
N TYR A 81 -33.21 -32.44 -53.12
CA TYR A 81 -32.77 -33.41 -54.13
C TYR A 81 -33.68 -34.65 -54.16
N GLU A 82 -34.05 -35.20 -53.00
CA GLU A 82 -34.99 -36.32 -52.92
C GLU A 82 -36.36 -35.97 -53.52
N PHE A 83 -36.84 -34.74 -53.27
CA PHE A 83 -38.05 -34.22 -53.89
C PHE A 83 -37.95 -34.18 -55.43
N LEU A 84 -36.84 -33.68 -55.98
CA LEU A 84 -36.62 -33.64 -57.43
C LEU A 84 -36.64 -35.04 -58.05
N VAL A 85 -35.89 -35.98 -57.48
CA VAL A 85 -35.84 -37.37 -57.95
C VAL A 85 -37.21 -38.05 -57.88
N LYS A 86 -37.95 -37.86 -56.79
CA LYS A 86 -39.30 -38.41 -56.63
C LYS A 86 -40.28 -37.82 -57.65
N THR A 87 -40.21 -36.51 -57.87
CA THR A 87 -41.08 -35.81 -58.83
C THR A 87 -40.78 -36.26 -60.26
N GLU A 88 -39.50 -36.43 -60.61
CA GLU A 88 -39.05 -36.93 -61.91
C GLU A 88 -39.47 -38.38 -62.16
N LYS A 89 -39.40 -39.23 -61.13
CA LYS A 89 -39.91 -40.61 -61.19
C LYS A 89 -41.42 -40.64 -61.45
N ASN A 90 -42.18 -39.83 -60.70
CA ASN A 90 -43.63 -39.71 -60.89
C ASN A 90 -43.99 -39.19 -62.29
N ARG A 91 -43.23 -38.21 -62.81
CA ARG A 91 -43.37 -37.71 -64.18
C ARG A 91 -43.18 -38.83 -65.19
N THR A 92 -42.09 -39.57 -65.05
CA THR A 92 -41.73 -40.69 -65.94
C THR A 92 -42.82 -41.77 -65.91
N ASP A 93 -43.34 -42.12 -64.73
CA ASP A 93 -44.41 -43.12 -64.57
C ASP A 93 -45.74 -42.67 -65.21
N LYS A 94 -46.14 -41.40 -65.02
CA LYS A 94 -47.32 -40.81 -65.69
C LYS A 94 -47.18 -40.86 -67.22
N ILE A 95 -46.03 -40.43 -67.75
CA ILE A 95 -45.74 -40.43 -69.20
C ILE A 95 -45.71 -41.87 -69.74
N LYS A 96 -45.09 -42.81 -69.02
CA LYS A 96 -45.04 -44.24 -69.40
C LYS A 96 -46.43 -44.85 -69.47
N GLY A 97 -47.31 -44.57 -68.51
CA GLY A 97 -48.70 -45.01 -68.53
C GLY A 97 -49.45 -44.46 -69.76
N LEU A 98 -49.26 -43.18 -70.06
CA LEU A 98 -49.86 -42.51 -71.21
C LEU A 98 -49.33 -43.04 -72.55
N MET A 99 -48.03 -43.35 -72.63
CA MET A 99 -47.38 -43.98 -73.78
C MET A 99 -47.97 -45.38 -74.05
N LYS A 100 -48.09 -46.22 -73.01
CA LYS A 100 -48.70 -47.56 -73.13
C LYS A 100 -50.15 -47.49 -73.64
N LEU A 101 -50.96 -46.61 -73.07
CA LEU A 101 -52.34 -46.38 -73.48
C LEU A 101 -52.45 -45.90 -74.93
N THR A 102 -51.54 -45.02 -75.36
CA THR A 102 -51.54 -44.50 -76.73
C THR A 102 -51.06 -45.56 -77.71
N LEU A 103 -50.00 -46.31 -77.37
CA LEU A 103 -49.48 -47.41 -78.17
C LEU A 103 -50.55 -48.49 -78.40
N GLN A 104 -51.30 -48.87 -77.36
CA GLN A 104 -52.40 -49.83 -77.48
C GLN A 104 -53.50 -49.32 -78.42
N LYS A 105 -53.93 -48.07 -78.27
CA LYS A 105 -54.94 -47.46 -79.17
C LYS A 105 -54.47 -47.37 -80.62
N VAL A 106 -53.19 -47.07 -80.85
CA VAL A 106 -52.62 -47.02 -82.20
C VAL A 106 -52.49 -48.42 -82.78
N HIS A 107 -52.08 -49.42 -81.99
CA HIS A 107 -52.02 -50.82 -82.40
C HIS A 107 -53.40 -51.38 -82.78
N ASP A 108 -54.46 -51.01 -82.06
CA ASP A 108 -55.84 -51.44 -82.33
C ASP A 108 -56.41 -50.92 -83.66
N ILE A 109 -55.85 -49.83 -84.21
CA ILE A 109 -56.34 -49.14 -85.43
C ILE A 109 -55.31 -49.23 -86.58
N GLY A 110 -54.04 -49.49 -86.26
CA GLY A 110 -52.87 -49.31 -87.13
C GLY A 110 -52.39 -50.56 -87.88
N TYR A 111 -53.28 -51.50 -88.21
CA TYR A 111 -52.92 -52.75 -88.92
C TYR A 111 -52.37 -52.55 -90.34
N GLN A 112 -52.50 -51.35 -90.92
CA GLN A 112 -52.02 -51.04 -92.27
C GLN A 112 -50.58 -50.51 -92.32
N VAL A 113 -50.03 -49.98 -91.21
CA VAL A 113 -48.68 -49.38 -91.18
C VAL A 113 -47.97 -49.64 -89.83
N PRO A 114 -47.65 -50.89 -89.49
CA PRO A 114 -47.08 -51.25 -88.19
C PRO A 114 -45.66 -50.70 -87.98
N TYR A 115 -44.81 -50.73 -89.01
CA TYR A 115 -43.40 -50.31 -88.90
C TYR A 115 -43.23 -48.81 -88.56
N GLU A 116 -43.95 -47.92 -89.24
CA GLU A 116 -43.83 -46.47 -89.01
C GLU A 116 -44.32 -46.07 -87.60
N ASN A 117 -45.34 -46.77 -87.07
CA ASN A 117 -45.83 -46.56 -85.72
C ASN A 117 -44.81 -47.04 -84.68
N GLU A 118 -44.20 -48.21 -84.86
CA GLU A 118 -43.14 -48.71 -83.98
C GLU A 118 -41.91 -47.80 -83.98
N GLU A 119 -41.48 -47.31 -85.15
CA GLU A 119 -40.39 -46.34 -85.28
C GLU A 119 -40.70 -45.02 -84.57
N PHE A 120 -41.92 -44.49 -84.74
CA PHE A 120 -42.37 -43.27 -84.06
C PHE A 120 -42.31 -43.40 -82.53
N PHE A 121 -42.88 -44.49 -81.97
CA PHE A 121 -42.84 -44.72 -80.52
C PHE A 121 -41.43 -45.01 -80.01
N GLY A 122 -40.60 -45.70 -80.80
CA GLY A 122 -39.18 -45.93 -80.49
C GLY A 122 -38.41 -44.61 -80.35
N ASN A 123 -38.59 -43.70 -81.30
CA ASN A 123 -37.97 -42.37 -81.26
C ASN A 123 -38.47 -41.52 -80.09
N GLU A 124 -39.78 -41.51 -79.81
CA GLU A 124 -40.34 -40.79 -78.65
C GLU A 124 -39.85 -41.35 -77.31
N ILE A 125 -39.71 -42.67 -77.18
CA ILE A 125 -39.13 -43.30 -75.98
C ILE A 125 -37.67 -42.90 -75.81
N LEU A 126 -36.90 -42.91 -76.89
CA LEU A 126 -35.50 -42.47 -76.86
C LEU A 126 -35.37 -41.01 -76.44
N ASP A 127 -36.20 -40.13 -76.98
CA ASP A 127 -36.16 -38.70 -76.64
C ASP A 127 -36.61 -38.43 -75.20
N LEU A 128 -37.63 -39.14 -74.71
CA LEU A 128 -38.02 -39.08 -73.30
C LEU A 128 -36.92 -39.60 -72.37
N ASN A 129 -36.28 -40.72 -72.70
CA ASN A 129 -35.18 -41.25 -71.91
C ASN A 129 -33.99 -40.28 -71.87
N LYS A 130 -33.64 -39.66 -73.01
CA LYS A 130 -32.62 -38.62 -73.05
C LYS A 130 -32.98 -37.43 -72.15
N MET A 131 -34.23 -36.98 -72.21
CA MET A 131 -34.72 -35.86 -71.38
C MET A 131 -34.68 -36.21 -69.89
N THR A 132 -35.16 -37.39 -69.48
CA THR A 132 -35.12 -37.84 -68.09
C THR A 132 -33.68 -38.00 -67.59
N LEU A 133 -32.78 -38.58 -68.39
CA LEU A 133 -31.36 -38.69 -68.02
C LEU A 133 -30.70 -37.32 -67.85
N ASN A 134 -30.93 -36.41 -68.78
CA ASN A 134 -30.40 -35.04 -68.71
C ASN A 134 -30.94 -34.29 -67.47
N ASN A 135 -32.23 -34.47 -67.15
CA ASN A 135 -32.83 -33.89 -65.95
C ASN A 135 -32.22 -34.47 -64.68
N MET A 136 -32.04 -35.79 -64.58
CA MET A 136 -31.39 -36.42 -63.43
C MET A 136 -29.94 -35.97 -63.25
N GLN A 137 -29.19 -35.81 -64.34
CA GLN A 137 -27.84 -35.23 -64.31
C GLN A 137 -27.87 -33.79 -63.78
N THR A 138 -28.79 -32.97 -64.31
CA THR A 138 -28.96 -31.58 -63.88
C THR A 138 -29.29 -31.49 -62.38
N TYR A 139 -30.15 -32.35 -61.85
CA TYR A 139 -30.48 -32.36 -60.42
C TYR A 139 -29.30 -32.78 -59.54
N GLU A 140 -28.51 -33.76 -59.99
CA GLU A 140 -27.31 -34.20 -59.26
C GLU A 140 -26.22 -33.12 -59.28
N ASP A 141 -26.04 -32.42 -60.40
CA ASP A 141 -25.09 -31.31 -60.49
C ASP A 141 -25.54 -30.11 -59.64
N LEU A 142 -26.83 -29.78 -59.63
CA LEU A 142 -27.39 -28.76 -58.74
C LEU A 142 -27.14 -29.10 -57.26
N LYS A 143 -27.32 -30.35 -56.86
CA LYS A 143 -27.02 -30.82 -55.49
C LYS A 143 -25.53 -30.62 -55.15
N LYS A 144 -24.62 -30.96 -56.07
CA LYS A 144 -23.17 -30.76 -55.87
C LYS A 144 -22.85 -29.27 -55.73
N GLU A 145 -23.37 -28.41 -56.58
CA GLU A 145 -23.14 -26.96 -56.51
C GLU A 145 -23.64 -26.37 -55.19
N LEU A 146 -24.84 -26.74 -54.75
CA LEU A 146 -25.39 -26.29 -53.47
C LEU A 146 -24.57 -26.79 -52.27
N ARG A 147 -24.06 -28.03 -52.32
CA ARG A 147 -23.16 -28.57 -51.29
C ARG A 147 -21.81 -27.86 -51.26
N LEU A 148 -21.22 -27.56 -52.42
CA LEU A 148 -19.99 -26.78 -52.51
C LEU A 148 -20.18 -25.38 -51.93
N ARG A 149 -21.34 -24.76 -52.19
CA ARG A 149 -21.68 -23.46 -51.60
C ARG A 149 -21.85 -23.52 -50.08
N ALA A 150 -22.47 -24.57 -49.55
CA ALA A 150 -22.57 -24.80 -48.10
C ALA A 150 -21.18 -25.00 -47.45
N ALA A 151 -20.31 -25.78 -48.09
CA ALA A 151 -18.93 -25.97 -47.63
C ALA A 151 -18.12 -24.66 -47.65
N HIS A 152 -18.31 -23.83 -48.68
CA HIS A 152 -17.69 -22.51 -48.76
C HIS A 152 -18.19 -21.59 -47.65
N ASN A 153 -19.51 -21.52 -47.41
CA ASN A 153 -20.08 -20.76 -46.30
C ASN A 153 -19.49 -21.19 -44.95
N MET A 154 -19.39 -22.49 -44.69
CA MET A 154 -18.80 -23.02 -43.45
C MET A 154 -17.33 -22.60 -43.28
N LYS A 155 -16.56 -22.59 -44.38
CA LYS A 155 -15.18 -22.08 -44.35
C LYS A 155 -15.14 -20.60 -43.95
N THR A 156 -15.97 -19.76 -44.57
CA THR A 156 -16.06 -18.34 -44.25
C THR A 156 -16.48 -18.11 -42.79
N TRP A 157 -17.49 -18.84 -42.30
CA TRP A 157 -17.89 -18.76 -40.90
C TRP A 157 -16.78 -19.23 -39.95
N GLY A 158 -15.98 -20.22 -40.35
CA GLY A 158 -14.80 -20.66 -39.61
C GLY A 158 -13.72 -19.56 -39.48
N GLU A 159 -13.51 -18.79 -40.55
CA GLU A 159 -12.60 -17.62 -40.54
C GLU A 159 -13.13 -16.52 -39.61
N GLU A 160 -14.43 -16.23 -39.63
CA GLU A 160 -15.07 -15.26 -38.72
C GLU A 160 -15.01 -15.70 -37.24
N ILE A 161 -15.17 -17.00 -36.95
CA ILE A 161 -14.97 -17.55 -35.60
C ILE A 161 -13.53 -17.34 -35.13
N LEU A 162 -12.55 -17.53 -36.02
CA LEU A 162 -11.14 -17.34 -35.69
C LEU A 162 -10.84 -15.86 -35.40
N GLU A 163 -11.39 -14.94 -36.19
CA GLU A 163 -11.26 -13.51 -35.96
C GLU A 163 -11.90 -13.09 -34.62
N ALA A 164 -13.08 -13.61 -34.29
CA ALA A 164 -13.73 -13.38 -33.00
C ALA A 164 -12.87 -13.88 -31.82
N LYS A 165 -12.19 -15.04 -31.97
CA LYS A 165 -11.22 -15.53 -30.97
C LYS A 165 -10.06 -14.57 -30.77
N GLU A 166 -9.48 -14.03 -31.84
CA GLU A 166 -8.35 -13.09 -31.74
C GLU A 166 -8.75 -11.77 -31.08
N ARG A 167 -9.94 -11.24 -31.39
CA ARG A 167 -10.49 -10.04 -30.70
C ARG A 167 -10.66 -10.29 -29.20
N LEU A 168 -11.17 -11.46 -28.81
CA LEU A 168 -11.27 -11.87 -27.41
C LEU A 168 -9.89 -11.94 -26.73
N LYS A 169 -8.87 -12.55 -27.37
CA LYS A 169 -7.50 -12.60 -26.84
C LYS A 169 -6.93 -11.20 -26.58
N LYS A 170 -7.15 -10.28 -27.52
CA LYS A 170 -6.72 -8.88 -27.39
C LYS A 170 -7.42 -8.16 -26.22
N CYS A 171 -8.72 -8.40 -26.03
CA CYS A 171 -9.47 -7.90 -24.88
C CYS A 171 -8.90 -8.42 -23.55
N PHE A 172 -8.64 -9.72 -23.44
CA PHE A 172 -8.00 -10.30 -22.24
C PHE A 172 -6.62 -9.68 -21.95
N ARG A 173 -5.79 -9.45 -22.97
CA ARG A 173 -4.50 -8.74 -22.81
C ARG A 173 -4.69 -7.33 -22.22
N LYS A 174 -5.67 -6.58 -22.71
CA LYS A 174 -5.98 -5.22 -22.24
C LYS A 174 -6.48 -5.23 -20.80
N LEU A 175 -7.37 -6.16 -20.45
CA LEU A 175 -7.94 -6.32 -19.11
C LEU A 175 -6.88 -6.73 -18.07
N ILE A 176 -5.95 -7.61 -18.43
CA ILE A 176 -4.87 -8.00 -17.52
C ILE A 176 -3.90 -6.83 -17.30
N LYS A 177 -3.53 -6.10 -18.36
CA LYS A 177 -2.70 -4.88 -18.23
C LYS A 177 -3.39 -3.81 -17.38
N SER A 178 -4.69 -3.62 -17.53
CA SER A 178 -5.43 -2.66 -16.71
C SER A 178 -5.54 -3.14 -15.25
N SER A 179 -5.72 -4.44 -14.99
CA SER A 179 -5.68 -5.01 -13.63
C SER A 179 -4.32 -4.82 -12.96
N VAL A 180 -3.22 -4.99 -13.67
CA VAL A 180 -1.86 -4.70 -13.16
C VAL A 180 -1.70 -3.21 -12.84
N THR A 181 -2.17 -2.33 -13.72
CA THR A 181 -2.10 -0.87 -13.51
C THR A 181 -2.97 -0.45 -12.33
N ARG A 182 -4.16 -1.04 -12.20
CA ARG A 182 -5.07 -0.84 -11.07
C ARG A 182 -4.45 -1.35 -9.77
N PHE A 183 -3.77 -2.49 -9.79
CA PHE A 183 -3.03 -3.01 -8.63
C PHE A 183 -1.97 -2.01 -8.14
N ALA A 184 -1.16 -1.47 -9.06
CA ALA A 184 -0.15 -0.46 -8.73
C ALA A 184 -0.77 0.85 -8.17
N GLY A 185 -1.93 1.27 -8.67
CA GLY A 185 -2.68 2.41 -8.13
C GLY A 185 -3.36 2.11 -6.78
N SER A 186 -3.90 0.90 -6.63
CA SER A 186 -4.63 0.47 -5.43
C SER A 186 -3.71 0.25 -4.24
N LEU A 187 -2.43 -0.03 -4.47
CA LEU A 187 -1.42 -0.09 -3.41
C LEU A 187 -1.23 1.27 -2.71
N ARG A 188 -1.29 2.37 -3.48
CA ARG A 188 -1.18 3.73 -2.95
C ARG A 188 -2.43 4.11 -2.14
N SER A 189 -3.61 3.82 -2.68
CA SER A 189 -4.87 4.14 -1.99
C SER A 189 -5.14 3.24 -0.77
N ALA A 190 -4.78 1.95 -0.82
CA ALA A 190 -4.93 1.02 0.31
C ALA A 190 -4.00 1.36 1.47
N ALA A 191 -2.81 1.91 1.20
CA ALA A 191 -1.92 2.43 2.24
C ALA A 191 -2.55 3.64 2.96
N SER A 192 -3.22 4.54 2.24
CA SER A 192 -3.92 5.70 2.83
C SER A 192 -5.22 5.34 3.57
N GLY A 193 -5.90 4.25 3.18
CA GLY A 193 -7.18 3.83 3.76
C GLY A 193 -7.09 2.83 4.92
N ASN A 194 -5.91 2.29 5.23
CA ASN A 194 -5.77 1.30 6.30
C ASN A 194 -5.80 1.97 7.69
N SER A 195 -6.87 1.69 8.45
CA SER A 195 -7.08 2.27 9.78
C SER A 195 -5.98 1.93 10.80
N ASP A 196 -5.36 0.75 10.68
CA ASP A 196 -4.26 0.35 11.58
C ASP A 196 -2.95 1.08 11.25
N LEU A 197 -2.67 1.30 9.97
CA LEU A 197 -1.52 2.07 9.51
C LEU A 197 -1.65 3.54 9.94
N SER A 198 -2.83 4.13 9.70
CA SER A 198 -3.13 5.51 10.12
C SER A 198 -3.09 5.67 11.63
N ARG A 199 -3.61 4.70 12.40
CA ARG A 199 -3.51 4.73 13.87
C ARG A 199 -2.06 4.71 14.33
N GLU A 200 -1.21 3.89 13.73
CA GLU A 200 0.20 3.79 14.16
C GLU A 200 1.03 5.01 13.74
N ILE A 201 0.72 5.62 12.59
CA ILE A 201 1.28 6.92 12.18
C ILE A 201 0.86 8.01 13.18
N SER A 202 -0.41 8.06 13.57
CA SER A 202 -0.89 8.99 14.60
C SER A 202 -0.25 8.73 15.97
N ASN A 203 -0.02 7.46 16.34
CA ASN A 203 0.70 7.12 17.56
C ASN A 203 2.13 7.66 17.55
N ILE A 204 2.86 7.50 16.43
CA ILE A 204 4.21 8.08 16.25
C ILE A 204 4.17 9.62 16.33
N GLN A 205 3.20 10.26 15.69
CA GLN A 205 3.00 11.71 15.76
C GLN A 205 2.68 12.19 17.19
N SER A 206 1.98 11.40 17.99
CA SER A 206 1.71 11.70 19.39
C SER A 206 2.93 11.47 20.30
N LEU A 207 3.81 10.53 19.96
CA LEU A 207 5.08 10.34 20.65
C LEU A 207 6.06 11.47 20.33
N HIS A 208 5.95 12.06 19.14
CA HIS A 208 6.70 13.23 18.73
C HIS A 208 6.50 14.44 19.66
N SER A 209 5.27 14.72 20.12
CA SER A 209 5.06 15.82 21.09
C SER A 209 5.69 15.56 22.46
N LYS A 210 6.02 14.30 22.80
CA LYS A 210 6.67 13.93 24.06
C LYS A 210 8.20 14.00 24.03
N ILE A 211 8.80 14.17 22.86
CA ILE A 211 10.25 14.43 22.71
C ILE A 211 10.54 15.93 22.87
N GLN A 212 9.53 16.78 22.69
CA GLN A 212 9.64 18.20 23.00
C GLN A 212 9.88 18.39 24.49
N ALA A 213 10.66 19.43 24.82
CA ALA A 213 10.96 19.82 26.19
C ALA A 213 9.68 19.77 27.04
N PRO A 214 9.74 19.31 28.30
CA PRO A 214 8.56 19.25 29.16
C PRO A 214 7.86 20.60 29.16
N GLU A 215 6.72 20.69 28.48
CA GLU A 215 5.91 21.90 28.42
C GLU A 215 5.52 22.26 29.86
N GLY A 216 6.07 23.35 30.37
CA GLY A 216 5.66 23.93 31.64
C GLY A 216 6.53 23.63 32.86
N SER A 217 7.68 22.95 32.75
CA SER A 217 8.66 23.02 33.85
C SER A 217 9.58 24.22 33.60
N ASP A 218 9.44 25.28 34.40
CA ASP A 218 10.55 26.20 34.64
C ASP A 218 11.77 25.34 34.94
N ILE A 219 12.72 25.26 34.00
CA ILE A 219 13.99 24.57 34.21
C ILE A 219 14.74 25.41 35.22
N SER A 220 14.52 25.14 36.51
CA SER A 220 15.27 25.80 37.56
C SER A 220 16.68 25.27 37.50
N VAL A 221 17.60 26.07 36.94
CA VAL A 221 19.02 25.87 37.20
C VAL A 221 19.23 26.12 38.70
N PRO A 222 19.87 25.21 39.44
CA PRO A 222 20.67 24.06 38.99
C PRO A 222 19.88 22.75 38.87
N VAL A 223 20.15 21.99 37.80
CA VAL A 223 19.59 20.65 37.54
C VAL A 223 20.37 19.60 38.35
N THR A 224 19.68 18.69 39.04
CA THR A 224 20.33 17.62 39.83
C THR A 224 20.66 16.40 38.98
N GLU A 225 21.62 15.56 39.43
CA GLU A 225 21.96 14.30 38.75
C GLU A 225 20.73 13.39 38.55
N GLN A 226 19.82 13.37 39.54
CA GLN A 226 18.59 12.61 39.51
C GLN A 226 17.61 13.08 38.42
N ASP A 227 17.54 14.39 38.16
CA ASP A 227 16.68 14.96 37.13
C ASP A 227 17.19 14.63 35.73
N VAL A 228 18.51 14.66 35.53
CA VAL A 228 19.16 14.26 34.26
C VAL A 228 18.95 12.77 33.98
N GLU A 229 19.04 11.92 35.01
CA GLU A 229 18.81 10.49 34.86
C GLU A 229 17.32 10.17 34.57
N ASN A 230 16.39 10.87 35.22
CA ASN A 230 14.97 10.77 34.93
C ASN A 230 14.65 11.20 33.50
N TRP A 231 15.24 12.30 33.02
CA TRP A 231 15.13 12.76 31.63
C TRP A 231 15.66 11.71 30.65
N LEU A 232 16.85 11.14 30.90
CA LEU A 232 17.42 10.10 30.05
C LEU A 232 16.50 8.87 29.96
N LYS A 233 15.92 8.45 31.10
CA LYS A 233 14.99 7.32 31.16
C LYS A 233 13.73 7.59 30.34
N GLN A 234 13.17 8.80 30.43
CA GLN A 234 12.00 9.21 29.65
C GLN A 234 12.32 9.21 28.15
N ILE A 235 13.41 9.85 27.73
CA ILE A 235 13.80 9.89 26.31
C ILE A 235 14.07 8.49 25.76
N ARG A 236 14.78 7.62 26.49
CA ARG A 236 15.03 6.24 26.05
C ARG A 236 13.74 5.44 25.89
N THR A 237 12.77 5.65 26.78
CA THR A 237 11.45 5.01 26.70
C THR A 237 10.69 5.48 25.46
N THR A 238 10.71 6.80 25.20
CA THR A 238 10.07 7.39 24.01
C THR A 238 10.75 6.92 22.71
N LEU A 239 12.07 6.86 22.68
CA LEU A 239 12.83 6.36 21.52
C LEU A 239 12.55 4.87 21.25
N ALA A 240 12.44 4.05 22.29
CA ALA A 240 12.10 2.63 22.16
C ALA A 240 10.66 2.44 21.65
N ALA A 241 9.71 3.27 22.12
CA ALA A 241 8.34 3.26 21.62
C ALA A 241 8.27 3.69 20.15
N LEU A 242 9.06 4.69 19.77
CA LEU A 242 9.18 5.18 18.40
C LEU A 242 9.75 4.09 17.46
N ASP A 243 10.84 3.43 17.85
CA ASP A 243 11.44 2.32 17.10
C ASP A 243 10.44 1.16 16.90
N LYS A 244 9.70 0.82 17.96
CA LYS A 244 8.66 -0.20 17.88
C LYS A 244 7.53 0.19 16.91
N GLY A 245 7.06 1.44 16.97
CA GLY A 245 6.03 1.95 16.06
C GLY A 245 6.46 1.91 14.59
N ALA A 246 7.68 2.33 14.28
CA ALA A 246 8.20 2.27 12.91
C ALA A 246 8.34 0.84 12.39
N LYS A 247 8.82 -0.10 13.22
CA LYS A 247 8.86 -1.53 12.88
C LYS A 247 7.46 -2.09 12.63
N ASN A 248 6.46 -1.68 13.42
CA ASN A 248 5.07 -2.05 13.20
C ASN A 248 4.55 -1.53 11.86
N ILE A 249 4.86 -0.29 11.48
CA ILE A 249 4.48 0.26 10.16
C ILE A 249 5.09 -0.57 9.04
N VAL A 250 6.38 -0.89 9.10
CA VAL A 250 7.04 -1.73 8.09
C VAL A 250 6.37 -3.10 8.00
N HIS A 251 5.99 -3.69 9.14
CA HIS A 251 5.27 -4.97 9.17
C HIS A 251 3.86 -4.86 8.57
N LEU A 252 3.09 -3.83 8.92
CA LEU A 252 1.77 -3.57 8.35
C LEU A 252 1.85 -3.36 6.84
N TYR A 253 2.85 -2.63 6.35
CA TYR A 253 3.09 -2.42 4.92
C TYR A 253 3.39 -3.75 4.20
N LYS A 254 4.23 -4.63 4.78
CA LYS A 254 4.46 -5.99 4.28
C LYS A 254 3.16 -6.79 4.19
N ASN A 255 2.30 -6.72 5.21
CA ASN A 255 1.03 -7.45 5.22
C ASN A 255 0.04 -6.92 4.16
N ILE A 256 -0.04 -5.60 3.98
CA ILE A 256 -0.87 -4.99 2.91
C ILE A 256 -0.39 -5.47 1.53
N ILE A 257 0.91 -5.48 1.29
CA ILE A 257 1.50 -6.00 0.04
C ILE A 257 1.06 -7.44 -0.19
N VAL A 258 1.18 -8.33 0.81
CA VAL A 258 0.78 -9.74 0.69
C VAL A 258 -0.71 -9.89 0.38
N ILE A 259 -1.58 -9.16 1.08
CA ILE A 259 -3.04 -9.20 0.84
C ILE A 259 -3.37 -8.76 -0.58
N LEU A 260 -2.74 -7.68 -1.04
CA LEU A 260 -2.94 -7.19 -2.39
C LEU A 260 -2.46 -8.21 -3.43
N PHE A 261 -1.26 -8.80 -3.25
CA PHE A 261 -0.76 -9.84 -4.15
C PHE A 261 -1.70 -11.04 -4.20
N ASN A 262 -2.20 -11.51 -3.04
CA ASN A 262 -3.17 -12.60 -2.99
C ASN A 262 -4.46 -12.26 -3.76
N ARG A 263 -4.97 -11.03 -3.60
CA ARG A 263 -6.15 -10.58 -4.36
C ARG A 263 -5.86 -10.54 -5.86
N PHE A 264 -4.70 -10.03 -6.26
CA PHE A 264 -4.28 -9.99 -7.65
C PHE A 264 -4.15 -11.40 -8.26
N PHE A 265 -3.51 -12.33 -7.56
CA PHE A 265 -3.43 -13.74 -7.98
C PHE A 265 -4.81 -14.39 -8.08
N THR A 266 -5.74 -14.03 -7.19
CA THR A 266 -7.13 -14.51 -7.28
C THR A 266 -7.84 -13.98 -8.52
N GLU A 267 -7.70 -12.68 -8.83
CA GLU A 267 -8.26 -12.08 -10.06
C GLU A 267 -7.66 -12.75 -11.32
N LEU A 268 -6.38 -13.11 -11.30
CA LEU A 268 -5.71 -13.85 -12.38
C LEU A 268 -6.18 -15.29 -12.54
N ASP A 269 -6.39 -16.01 -11.44
CA ASP A 269 -6.95 -17.36 -11.50
C ASP A 269 -8.39 -17.33 -12.06
N ASP A 270 -9.15 -16.29 -11.74
CA ASP A 270 -10.46 -16.01 -12.35
C ASP A 270 -10.34 -15.80 -13.87
N PHE A 271 -9.39 -15.00 -14.34
CA PHE A 271 -9.12 -14.84 -15.77
C PHE A 271 -8.74 -16.18 -16.44
N ARG A 272 -7.88 -16.97 -15.80
CA ARG A 272 -7.47 -18.29 -16.31
C ARG A 272 -8.66 -19.23 -16.46
N LYS A 273 -9.54 -19.28 -15.45
CA LYS A 273 -10.77 -20.07 -15.48
C LYS A 273 -11.70 -19.64 -16.62
N VAL A 274 -11.81 -18.34 -16.87
CA VAL A 274 -12.58 -17.80 -18.00
C VAL A 274 -11.94 -18.22 -19.33
N ILE A 275 -10.63 -17.99 -19.54
CA ILE A 275 -9.96 -18.34 -20.80
C ILE A 275 -10.08 -19.83 -21.14
N LYS A 276 -9.89 -20.72 -20.14
CA LYS A 276 -10.05 -22.18 -20.32
C LYS A 276 -11.48 -22.56 -20.69
N ARG A 277 -12.48 -21.98 -20.01
CA ARG A 277 -13.90 -22.30 -20.28
C ARG A 277 -14.33 -21.91 -21.68
N TYR A 278 -13.85 -20.79 -22.20
CA TYR A 278 -14.22 -20.33 -23.54
C TYR A 278 -13.45 -21.05 -24.67
N LYS A 279 -12.50 -21.95 -24.37
CA LYS A 279 -11.64 -22.63 -25.37
C LYS A 279 -11.00 -21.65 -26.37
N ILE A 280 -10.64 -20.47 -25.88
CA ILE A 280 -9.99 -19.42 -26.68
C ILE A 280 -8.50 -19.74 -26.86
N MET A 281 -7.90 -20.34 -25.83
CA MET A 281 -6.51 -20.77 -25.80
C MET A 281 -6.40 -22.18 -25.24
N ASP A 282 -5.46 -22.95 -25.76
CA ASP A 282 -5.07 -24.24 -25.20
C ASP A 282 -4.16 -24.07 -23.99
N GLU A 283 -3.99 -25.10 -23.16
CA GLU A 283 -3.20 -25.01 -21.92
C GLU A 283 -1.75 -24.55 -22.16
N SER A 284 -1.15 -24.93 -23.29
CA SER A 284 0.19 -24.48 -23.69
C SER A 284 0.24 -22.99 -24.01
N GLN A 285 -0.78 -22.46 -24.69
CA GLN A 285 -0.89 -21.04 -25.02
C GLN A 285 -1.19 -20.19 -23.78
N ILE A 286 -1.93 -20.74 -22.82
CA ILE A 286 -2.16 -20.11 -21.52
C ILE A 286 -0.83 -20.00 -20.75
N GLN A 287 -0.01 -21.06 -20.73
CA GLN A 287 1.31 -21.02 -20.09
C GLN A 287 2.27 -20.04 -20.78
N GLU A 288 2.30 -20.02 -22.11
CA GLU A 288 3.11 -19.06 -22.87
C GLU A 288 2.68 -17.61 -22.56
N PHE A 289 1.37 -17.36 -22.54
CA PHE A 289 0.79 -16.08 -22.18
C PHE A 289 1.09 -15.66 -20.73
N GLU A 290 1.06 -16.61 -19.78
CA GLU A 290 1.49 -16.40 -18.39
C GLU A 290 2.99 -16.02 -18.33
N SER A 291 3.84 -16.69 -19.11
CA SER A 291 5.28 -16.40 -19.13
C SER A 291 5.65 -15.08 -19.81
N GLU A 292 4.90 -14.67 -20.84
CA GLU A 292 5.22 -13.48 -21.66
C GLU A 292 4.77 -12.17 -20.98
N ILE A 293 3.58 -12.17 -20.35
CA ILE A 293 2.96 -10.93 -19.84
C ILE A 293 2.98 -10.87 -18.31
N TYR A 294 2.81 -12.02 -17.64
CA TYR A 294 2.54 -12.06 -16.21
C TYR A 294 3.82 -12.11 -15.37
N THR A 295 4.73 -13.04 -15.63
CA THR A 295 5.91 -13.24 -14.78
C THR A 295 6.84 -12.02 -14.72
N PRO A 296 7.22 -11.38 -15.84
CA PRO A 296 8.15 -10.25 -15.80
C PRO A 296 7.58 -9.05 -15.05
N THR A 297 6.30 -8.72 -15.30
CA THR A 297 5.65 -7.54 -14.72
C THR A 297 5.42 -7.69 -13.21
N VAL A 298 5.08 -8.90 -12.76
CA VAL A 298 4.91 -9.23 -11.33
C VAL A 298 6.25 -9.24 -10.61
N ASP A 299 7.28 -9.80 -11.24
CA ASP A 299 8.63 -9.85 -10.67
C ASP A 299 9.24 -8.45 -10.55
N GLU A 300 9.10 -7.60 -11.57
CA GLU A 300 9.54 -6.20 -11.52
C GLU A 300 8.85 -5.42 -10.39
N LEU A 301 7.54 -5.59 -10.22
CA LEU A 301 6.78 -4.97 -9.12
C LEU A 301 7.24 -5.49 -7.76
N ASN A 302 7.46 -6.80 -7.62
CA ASN A 302 7.94 -7.42 -6.38
C ASN A 302 9.36 -6.94 -6.02
N ILE A 303 10.26 -6.88 -7.01
CA ILE A 303 11.63 -6.36 -6.84
C ILE A 303 11.59 -4.89 -6.39
N ARG A 304 10.77 -4.05 -7.06
CA ARG A 304 10.65 -2.64 -6.70
C ARG A 304 10.12 -2.47 -5.27
N LEU A 305 9.05 -3.17 -4.91
CA LEU A 305 8.46 -3.09 -3.57
C LEU A 305 9.39 -3.60 -2.46
N LYS A 306 10.14 -4.69 -2.71
CA LYS A 306 11.17 -5.16 -1.78
C LYS A 306 12.27 -4.12 -1.59
N LYS A 307 12.75 -3.52 -2.67
CA LYS A 307 13.77 -2.47 -2.62
C LYS A 307 13.29 -1.24 -1.85
N ASP A 308 12.05 -0.82 -2.05
CA ASP A 308 11.48 0.33 -1.31
C ASP A 308 11.34 0.02 0.19
N LEU A 309 10.95 -1.20 0.55
CA LEU A 309 10.90 -1.68 1.94
C LEU A 309 12.29 -1.73 2.59
N GLU A 310 13.29 -2.26 1.88
CA GLU A 310 14.69 -2.33 2.35
C GLU A 310 15.27 -0.93 2.54
N ASN A 311 15.02 -0.02 1.59
CA ASN A 311 15.44 1.37 1.70
C ASN A 311 14.81 2.05 2.93
N LEU A 312 13.50 1.88 3.13
CA LEU A 312 12.81 2.45 4.30
C LEU A 312 13.39 1.93 5.62
N GLN A 313 13.62 0.62 5.72
CA GLN A 313 14.20 0.01 6.90
C GLN A 313 15.63 0.52 7.15
N THR A 314 16.45 0.62 6.11
CA THR A 314 17.84 1.10 6.20
C THR A 314 17.90 2.56 6.64
N VAL A 315 17.01 3.41 6.10
CA VAL A 315 16.91 4.83 6.50
C VAL A 315 16.47 4.94 7.96
N TRP A 316 15.56 4.07 8.43
CA TRP A 316 15.09 4.07 9.82
C TRP A 316 16.18 3.68 10.80
N GLU A 317 16.89 2.58 10.54
CA GLU A 317 17.95 2.08 11.40
C GLU A 317 19.06 3.13 11.55
N ARG A 318 19.43 3.80 10.46
CA ARG A 318 20.39 4.90 10.48
C ARG A 318 19.88 6.11 11.28
N ALA A 319 18.60 6.45 11.15
CA ALA A 319 17.98 7.55 11.88
C ALA A 319 17.99 7.30 13.39
N ILE A 320 17.60 6.10 13.83
CA ILE A 320 17.60 5.69 15.24
C ILE A 320 19.00 5.69 15.82
N GLU A 321 19.99 5.19 15.09
CA GLU A 321 21.37 5.20 15.58
C GLU A 321 21.89 6.62 15.77
N LYS A 322 21.63 7.51 14.79
CA LYS A 322 21.98 8.92 14.91
C LYS A 322 21.27 9.59 16.10
N MET A 323 19.98 9.30 16.30
CA MET A 323 19.24 9.83 17.46
C MET A 323 19.82 9.34 18.78
N ARG A 324 20.18 8.06 18.88
CA ARG A 324 20.80 7.46 20.08
C ARG A 324 22.16 8.09 20.38
N GLU A 325 22.99 8.28 19.36
CA GLU A 325 24.29 8.94 19.50
C GLU A 325 24.12 10.37 20.03
N THR A 326 23.22 11.15 19.41
CA THR A 326 22.90 12.51 19.87
C THR A 326 22.44 12.55 21.32
N ILE A 327 21.51 11.67 21.72
CA ILE A 327 21.00 11.61 23.11
C ILE A 327 22.13 11.29 24.10
N ASN A 328 23.02 10.36 23.76
CA ASN A 328 24.14 10.00 24.62
C ASN A 328 25.14 11.16 24.78
N VAL A 329 25.43 11.92 23.72
CA VAL A 329 26.28 13.10 23.78
C VAL A 329 25.65 14.17 24.68
N THR A 330 24.38 14.51 24.47
CA THR A 330 23.70 15.51 25.31
C THR A 330 23.58 15.05 26.77
N TYR A 331 23.31 13.78 27.02
CA TYR A 331 23.33 13.22 28.38
C TYR A 331 24.71 13.38 29.04
N GLY A 332 25.80 13.09 28.33
CA GLY A 332 27.15 13.26 28.84
C GLY A 332 27.42 14.70 29.30
N PHE A 333 26.96 15.69 28.53
CA PHE A 333 27.04 17.11 28.90
C PHE A 333 26.20 17.44 30.13
N LEU A 334 24.90 17.11 30.10
CA LEU A 334 23.97 17.43 31.20
C LEU A 334 24.38 16.76 32.51
N ASN A 335 24.82 15.51 32.45
CA ASN A 335 25.29 14.77 33.62
C ASN A 335 26.58 15.37 34.18
N GLY A 336 27.49 15.80 33.30
CA GLY A 336 28.70 16.54 33.69
C GLY A 336 28.37 17.85 34.40
N ALA A 337 27.41 18.62 33.89
CA ALA A 337 26.95 19.87 34.47
C ALA A 337 26.21 19.66 35.81
N ALA A 338 25.33 18.66 35.91
CA ALA A 338 24.62 18.35 37.15
C ALA A 338 25.57 17.88 38.25
N CYS A 339 26.50 16.95 37.93
CA CYS A 339 27.50 16.46 38.86
C CYS A 339 28.41 17.58 39.39
N LEU A 340 28.71 18.58 38.55
CA LEU A 340 29.44 19.78 38.96
C LEU A 340 28.68 20.52 40.06
N TRP A 341 27.44 20.93 39.79
CA TRP A 341 26.62 21.66 40.75
C TRP A 341 26.43 20.88 42.07
N ASP A 342 26.13 19.59 42.01
CA ASP A 342 25.92 18.75 43.19
C ASP A 342 27.17 18.67 44.09
N LYS A 343 28.36 18.61 43.50
CA LYS A 343 29.63 18.65 44.24
C LYS A 343 29.84 19.98 44.95
N HIS A 344 29.61 21.09 44.25
CA HIS A 344 29.77 22.43 44.82
C HIS A 344 28.77 22.70 45.95
N PHE A 345 27.49 22.33 45.78
CA PHE A 345 26.51 22.45 46.87
C PHE A 345 26.83 21.57 48.07
N ARG A 346 27.49 20.43 47.87
CA ARG A 346 27.96 19.59 48.97
C ARG A 346 29.09 20.28 49.74
N ARG A 347 30.11 20.77 49.04
CA ARG A 347 31.25 21.48 49.64
C ARG A 347 30.81 22.74 50.40
N ILE A 348 29.87 23.53 49.86
CA ILE A 348 29.30 24.70 50.56
C ILE A 348 28.58 24.28 51.85
N ARG A 349 27.78 23.20 51.81
CA ARG A 349 27.11 22.67 53.01
C ARG A 349 28.10 22.18 54.06
N GLU A 350 29.17 21.50 53.65
CA GLU A 350 30.26 21.08 54.54
C GLU A 350 30.97 22.28 55.16
N ALA A 351 31.28 23.32 54.37
CA ALA A 351 31.88 24.56 54.86
C ALA A 351 30.95 25.28 55.87
N GLN A 352 29.65 25.32 55.60
CA GLN A 352 28.65 25.87 56.51
C GLN A 352 28.63 25.09 57.83
N PHE A 353 28.62 23.76 57.76
CA PHE A 353 28.65 22.90 58.94
C PHE A 353 29.90 23.12 59.80
N LEU A 354 31.09 23.18 59.18
CA LEU A 354 32.35 23.42 59.88
C LEU A 354 32.37 24.77 60.59
N VAL A 355 31.86 25.84 59.96
CA VAL A 355 31.84 27.17 60.59
C VAL A 355 30.82 27.22 61.72
N LEU A 356 29.66 26.58 61.59
CA LEU A 356 28.70 26.46 62.69
C LEU A 356 29.33 25.76 63.90
N GLN A 357 30.05 24.66 63.66
CA GLN A 357 30.76 23.93 64.71
C GLN A 357 31.87 24.78 65.37
N ASP A 358 32.63 25.55 64.59
CA ASP A 358 33.64 26.49 65.12
C ASP A 358 33.00 27.58 66.00
N VAL A 359 31.85 28.12 65.60
CA VAL A 359 31.10 29.12 66.38
C VAL A 359 30.60 28.50 67.69
N GLU A 360 30.00 27.31 67.65
CA GLU A 360 29.52 26.60 68.84
C GLU A 360 30.66 26.35 69.85
N ASN A 361 31.80 25.83 69.37
CA ASN A 361 32.99 25.59 70.20
C ASN A 361 33.52 26.90 70.81
N MET A 362 33.55 27.98 70.03
CA MET A 362 33.98 29.30 70.51
C MET A 362 33.05 29.85 71.59
N VAL A 363 31.74 29.76 71.38
CA VAL A 363 30.73 30.18 72.37
C VAL A 363 30.89 29.40 73.67
N GLU A 364 31.13 28.09 73.60
CA GLU A 364 31.36 27.25 74.78
C GLU A 364 32.58 27.69 75.58
N VAL A 365 33.73 27.88 74.92
CA VAL A 365 34.98 28.36 75.56
C VAL A 365 34.79 29.76 76.18
N ASN A 366 34.11 30.65 75.47
CA ASN A 366 33.83 32.01 75.92
C ASN A 366 32.94 32.03 77.17
N ASN A 367 31.89 31.19 77.19
CA ASN A 367 30.99 31.06 78.33
C ASN A 367 31.72 30.55 79.59
N LEU A 368 32.64 29.59 79.44
CA LEU A 368 33.47 29.12 80.55
C LEU A 368 34.33 30.25 81.12
N SER A 369 35.00 31.02 80.26
CA SER A 369 35.85 32.14 80.69
C SER A 369 35.07 33.26 81.38
N ILE A 370 33.89 33.61 80.86
CA ILE A 370 33.00 34.60 81.49
C ILE A 370 32.49 34.07 82.84
N GLY A 371 32.08 32.80 82.91
CA GLY A 371 31.60 32.18 84.15
C GLY A 371 32.63 32.24 85.29
N GLU A 372 33.92 32.07 84.99
CA GLU A 372 34.98 32.25 85.99
C GLU A 372 35.08 33.70 86.50
N ASN A 373 34.92 34.69 85.62
CA ASN A 373 34.97 36.10 85.99
C ASN A 373 33.71 36.55 86.73
N GLU A 374 32.54 36.02 86.37
CA GLU A 374 31.29 36.21 87.10
C GLU A 374 31.36 35.60 88.50
N ALA A 375 31.93 34.40 88.65
CA ALA A 375 32.16 33.78 89.95
C ALA A 375 33.09 34.65 90.83
N LYS A 376 34.18 35.18 90.27
CA LYS A 376 35.09 36.12 90.96
C LYS A 376 34.38 37.42 91.34
N LEU A 377 33.54 37.96 90.45
CA LEU A 377 32.74 39.16 90.71
C LEU A 377 31.77 38.94 91.86
N ASN A 378 31.05 37.80 91.88
CA ASN A 378 30.13 37.45 92.96
C ASN A 378 30.84 37.40 94.32
N ILE A 379 32.02 36.75 94.39
CA ILE A 379 32.84 36.73 95.60
C ILE A 379 33.24 38.14 96.04
N LEU A 380 33.60 39.03 95.12
CA LEU A 380 33.94 40.42 95.44
C LEU A 380 32.74 41.25 95.90
N ILE A 381 31.56 41.04 95.31
CA ILE A 381 30.31 41.69 95.74
C ILE A 381 29.95 41.27 97.16
N ASP A 382 30.11 39.98 97.50
CA ASP A 382 29.87 39.52 98.87
C ASP A 382 30.88 40.10 99.86
N LYS A 383 32.17 40.20 99.48
CA LYS A 383 33.19 40.90 100.28
C LYS A 383 32.89 42.39 100.43
N LEU A 384 32.29 43.02 99.42
CA LEU A 384 31.88 44.42 99.47
C LEU A 384 30.76 44.61 100.52
N ARG A 385 29.77 43.72 100.53
CA ARG A 385 28.68 43.74 101.52
C ARG A 385 29.18 43.58 102.97
N GLN A 386 30.28 42.86 103.17
CA GLN A 386 30.86 42.55 104.48
C GLN A 386 32.01 43.50 104.91
N GLY A 387 32.21 44.61 104.20
CA GLY A 387 33.34 45.53 104.44
C GLY A 387 33.33 46.16 105.84
N PRO A 388 34.40 46.03 106.65
CA PRO A 388 34.40 46.50 108.05
C PRO A 388 34.73 48.00 108.22
N ASN A 389 35.19 48.67 107.16
CA ASN A 389 35.44 50.12 107.14
C ASN A 389 35.51 50.67 105.70
N GLU A 390 35.34 51.97 105.56
CA GLU A 390 35.27 52.69 104.28
C GLU A 390 36.52 52.51 103.40
N LYS A 391 37.71 52.50 104.00
CA LYS A 391 38.97 52.33 103.25
C LYS A 391 39.05 50.95 102.58
N LYS A 392 38.66 49.89 103.29
CA LYS A 392 38.60 48.53 102.71
C LYS A 392 37.47 48.40 101.69
N LEU A 393 36.32 49.04 101.96
CA LEU A 393 35.19 49.07 101.04
C LEU A 393 35.59 49.70 99.68
N ASN A 394 36.21 50.88 99.70
CA ASN A 394 36.69 51.57 98.49
C ASN A 394 37.70 50.72 97.69
N LYS A 395 38.58 49.98 98.38
CA LYS A 395 39.51 49.05 97.71
C LYS A 395 38.76 47.91 97.01
N THR A 396 37.76 47.32 97.66
CA THR A 396 36.92 46.26 97.05
C THR A 396 36.09 46.80 95.88
N VAL A 397 35.55 48.03 95.98
CA VAL A 397 34.83 48.70 94.86
C VAL A 397 35.75 48.87 93.64
N GLN A 398 36.98 49.34 93.85
CA GLN A 398 37.96 49.47 92.75
C GLN A 398 38.26 48.11 92.10
N GLU A 399 38.31 47.04 92.90
CA GLU A 399 38.54 45.69 92.38
C GLU A 399 37.32 45.15 91.62
N VAL A 400 36.10 45.46 92.07
CA VAL A 400 34.85 45.19 91.33
C VAL A 400 34.85 45.90 89.98
N TYR A 401 35.15 47.21 89.94
CA TYR A 401 35.24 47.94 88.68
C TYR A 401 36.30 47.35 87.74
N ARG A 402 37.43 46.89 88.28
CA ARG A 402 38.47 46.21 87.50
C ARG A 402 37.97 44.90 86.88
N ILE A 403 37.21 44.10 87.63
CA ILE A 403 36.63 42.85 87.08
C ILE A 403 35.55 43.17 86.04
N LEU A 404 34.69 44.16 86.29
CA LEU A 404 33.65 44.57 85.33
C LEU A 404 34.25 45.09 84.02
N ASP A 405 35.34 45.87 84.08
CA ASP A 405 36.06 46.30 82.88
C ASP A 405 36.74 45.11 82.17
N GLY A 406 37.27 44.14 82.93
CA GLY A 406 37.75 42.88 82.40
C GLY A 406 36.68 42.07 81.65
N ILE A 407 35.47 41.96 82.21
CA ILE A 407 34.32 41.29 81.59
C ILE A 407 33.89 42.03 80.31
N LYS A 408 33.79 43.36 80.36
CA LYS A 408 33.47 44.19 79.19
C LYS A 408 34.49 43.97 78.06
N ASN A 409 35.79 43.98 78.39
CA ASN A 409 36.85 43.73 77.43
C ASN A 409 36.79 42.31 76.87
N ALA A 410 36.48 41.31 77.71
CA ALA A 410 36.28 39.92 77.27
C ALA A 410 35.13 39.80 76.26
N TYR A 411 33.96 40.40 76.53
CA TYR A 411 32.86 40.43 75.55
C TYR A 411 33.25 41.11 74.22
N GLY A 412 34.02 42.20 74.28
CA GLY A 412 34.54 42.86 73.07
C GLY A 412 35.48 41.96 72.26
N ILE A 413 36.37 41.22 72.93
CA ILE A 413 37.26 40.24 72.30
C ILE A 413 36.47 39.06 71.72
N HIS A 414 35.47 38.56 72.44
CA HIS A 414 34.61 37.46 72.02
C HIS A 414 33.82 37.82 70.76
N CYS A 415 33.15 38.98 70.75
CA CYS A 415 32.40 39.45 69.59
C CYS A 415 33.30 39.59 68.35
N ASN A 416 34.50 40.14 68.49
CA ASN A 416 35.47 40.23 67.39
C ASN A 416 35.91 38.84 66.91
N SER A 417 36.13 37.91 67.82
CA SER A 417 36.54 36.55 67.49
C SER A 417 35.42 35.77 66.77
N GLU A 418 34.15 35.92 67.20
CA GLU A 418 33.00 35.32 66.52
C GLU A 418 32.83 35.87 65.09
N ILE A 419 32.99 37.19 64.91
CA ILE A 419 32.99 37.82 63.59
C ILE A 419 34.11 37.21 62.71
N GLN A 420 35.31 36.99 63.25
CA GLN A 420 36.40 36.36 62.50
C GLN A 420 36.08 34.92 62.08
N VAL A 421 35.43 34.14 62.95
CA VAL A 421 34.99 32.77 62.61
C VAL A 421 33.95 32.80 61.49
N VAL A 422 32.96 33.69 61.56
CA VAL A 422 31.96 33.85 60.50
C VAL A 422 32.59 34.35 59.20
N GLN A 423 33.59 35.23 59.28
CA GLN A 423 34.37 35.66 58.10
C GLN A 423 35.07 34.48 57.40
N LYS A 424 35.47 33.41 58.12
CA LYS A 424 36.01 32.21 57.48
C LYS A 424 35.02 31.59 56.49
N TYR A 425 33.71 31.59 56.79
CA TYR A 425 32.69 31.07 55.86
C TYR A 425 32.69 31.83 54.55
N ARG A 426 32.77 33.17 54.62
CA ARG A 426 32.84 34.02 53.43
C ARG A 426 34.07 33.66 52.59
N THR A 427 35.24 33.51 53.21
CA THR A 427 36.47 33.12 52.49
C THR A 427 36.33 31.74 51.84
N LEU A 428 35.73 30.77 52.55
CA LEU A 428 35.50 29.42 52.01
C LEU A 428 34.55 29.46 50.81
N VAL A 429 33.50 30.28 50.85
CA VAL A 429 32.56 30.46 49.72
C VAL A 429 33.25 31.16 48.54
N GLU A 430 34.07 32.18 48.78
CA GLU A 430 34.84 32.86 47.73
C GLU A 430 35.81 31.89 47.04
N CYS A 431 36.56 31.09 47.80
CA CYS A 431 37.41 30.02 47.26
C CYS A 431 36.59 29.00 46.43
N GLU A 432 35.41 28.62 46.91
CA GLU A 432 34.56 27.64 46.22
C GLU A 432 34.01 28.18 44.89
N ILE A 433 33.73 29.49 44.82
CA ILE A 433 33.37 30.17 43.56
C ILE A 433 34.53 30.07 42.56
N ASP A 434 35.77 30.32 43.00
CA ASP A 434 36.94 30.22 42.13
C ASP A 434 37.15 28.79 41.62
N VAL A 435 36.97 27.79 42.48
CA VAL A 435 37.02 26.37 42.09
C VAL A 435 35.91 26.04 41.10
N LEU A 436 34.68 26.51 41.33
CA LEU A 436 33.57 26.34 40.41
C LEU A 436 33.88 26.94 39.03
N LEU A 437 34.41 28.16 38.98
CA LEU A 437 34.78 28.80 37.72
C LEU A 437 35.86 28.01 36.96
N ALA A 438 36.86 27.48 37.67
CA ALA A 438 37.89 26.64 37.07
C ALA A 438 37.32 25.30 36.56
N GLU A 439 36.44 24.65 37.33
CA GLU A 439 35.80 23.38 36.94
C GLU A 439 34.79 23.59 35.78
N ILE A 440 34.05 24.71 35.74
CA ILE A 440 33.22 25.13 34.59
C ILE A 440 34.10 25.30 33.36
N THR A 441 35.22 26.01 33.49
CA THR A 441 36.14 26.22 32.36
C THR A 441 36.63 24.89 31.80
N ARG A 442 36.95 23.93 32.68
CA ARG A 442 37.35 22.57 32.28
C ARG A 442 36.20 21.77 31.65
N LEU A 443 34.96 21.95 32.11
CA LEU A 443 33.80 21.32 31.48
C LEU A 443 33.61 21.85 30.05
N LEU A 444 33.75 23.16 29.86
CA LEU A 444 33.62 23.83 28.56
C LEU A 444 34.77 23.51 27.60
N THR A 445 35.95 23.06 28.06
CA THR A 445 36.98 22.54 27.13
C THR A 445 36.65 21.16 26.58
N VAL A 446 35.95 20.32 27.36
CA VAL A 446 35.46 19.00 26.90
C VAL A 446 34.24 19.16 26.00
N PHE A 447 33.40 20.15 26.28
CA PHE A 447 32.21 20.48 25.50
C PHE A 447 32.31 21.92 24.97
N PRO A 448 33.15 22.16 23.95
CA PRO A 448 33.39 23.50 23.42
C PRO A 448 32.10 24.08 22.82
N PRO A 449 31.82 25.38 23.03
CA PRO A 449 30.67 26.03 22.42
C PRO A 449 30.77 26.00 20.90
N ASP A 450 29.78 25.42 20.24
CA ASP A 450 29.69 25.33 18.78
C ASP A 450 29.03 26.60 18.24
N GLU A 451 29.84 27.53 17.71
CA GLU A 451 29.38 28.82 17.18
C GLU A 451 28.42 28.70 15.98
N ASP A 452 28.41 27.56 15.28
CA ASP A 452 27.49 27.29 14.18
C ASP A 452 26.12 26.79 14.67
N ARG A 453 26.03 26.41 15.95
CA ARG A 453 24.81 25.93 16.61
C ARG A 453 24.23 26.90 17.64
N ASP A 454 24.73 28.13 17.71
CA ASP A 454 24.16 29.20 18.53
C ASP A 454 22.64 29.32 18.25
N PRO A 455 21.77 29.18 19.27
CA PRO A 455 20.32 29.32 19.14
C PRO A 455 19.90 30.62 18.44
N LYS A 456 20.68 31.72 18.59
CA LYS A 456 20.44 33.00 17.93
C LYS A 456 20.69 32.94 16.43
N LYS A 457 21.73 32.21 15.99
CA LYS A 457 22.02 32.00 14.56
C LYS A 457 21.08 30.95 13.93
N GLN A 458 20.70 29.91 14.67
CA GLN A 458 19.78 28.88 14.18
C GLN A 458 18.34 29.36 14.01
N ARG A 459 17.85 30.26 14.88
CA ARG A 459 16.51 30.88 14.73
C ARG A 459 16.35 31.62 13.39
N GLY A 460 17.43 32.24 12.87
CA GLY A 460 17.42 32.87 11.55
C GLY A 460 17.38 31.90 10.37
N ARG A 461 17.86 30.66 10.54
CA ARG A 461 17.77 29.59 9.53
C ARG A 461 16.41 28.88 9.54
N GLY A 462 15.83 28.67 10.73
CA GLY A 462 14.51 28.05 10.89
C GLY A 462 13.36 28.89 10.31
N SER A 463 13.47 30.23 10.35
CA SER A 463 12.49 31.14 9.73
C SER A 463 12.62 31.27 8.20
N GLN A 464 13.68 30.72 7.59
CA GLN A 464 13.88 30.70 6.14
C GLN A 464 13.45 29.37 5.49
N ILE A 465 13.06 28.38 6.30
CA ILE A 465 12.24 27.28 5.80
C ILE A 465 10.82 27.85 5.67
N GLU A 466 10.61 28.72 4.67
CA GLU A 466 9.28 28.92 4.12
C GLU A 466 8.72 27.53 3.90
N THR A 467 7.58 27.27 4.53
CA THR A 467 6.71 26.12 4.29
C THR A 467 6.94 25.57 2.89
N THR A 468 7.84 24.58 2.77
CA THR A 468 8.00 23.84 1.53
C THR A 468 6.61 23.31 1.29
N LYS A 469 5.92 23.84 0.27
CA LYS A 469 4.57 23.38 -0.07
C LYS A 469 4.69 21.88 -0.19
N LEU A 470 4.16 21.19 0.82
CA LEU A 470 4.17 19.74 0.89
C LEU A 470 3.53 19.27 -0.40
N ASP A 471 4.33 18.65 -1.25
CA ASP A 471 3.77 17.84 -2.32
C ASP A 471 3.09 16.66 -1.61
N PRO A 472 1.75 16.55 -1.63
CA PRO A 472 1.06 15.42 -1.01
C PRO A 472 1.49 14.06 -1.60
N ASP A 473 2.25 14.07 -2.70
CA ASP A 473 2.81 12.89 -3.36
C ASP A 473 4.22 12.47 -2.85
N GLU A 474 4.88 13.25 -1.98
CA GLU A 474 6.16 12.85 -1.37
C GLU A 474 5.97 11.89 -0.18
N ALA A 475 6.78 10.82 -0.12
CA ALA A 475 6.63 9.74 0.84
C ALA A 475 6.57 10.24 2.30
N LEU A 476 5.38 10.13 2.90
CA LEU A 476 5.04 10.59 4.26
C LEU A 476 5.99 10.07 5.35
N LEU A 477 6.53 8.85 5.20
CA LEU A 477 7.39 8.24 6.21
C LEU A 477 8.82 8.82 6.25
N PRO A 478 9.60 8.82 5.15
CA PRO A 478 10.94 9.41 5.12
C PRO A 478 11.02 10.84 5.66
N MET A 479 10.01 11.68 5.37
CA MET A 479 9.96 13.06 5.86
C MET A 479 9.66 13.15 7.36
N GLN A 480 8.75 12.33 7.88
CA GLN A 480 8.53 12.25 9.34
C GLN A 480 9.78 11.76 10.07
N MET A 481 10.53 10.84 9.48
CA MET A 481 11.79 10.35 10.03
C MET A 481 12.88 11.44 10.07
N LEU A 482 13.02 12.23 8.99
CA LEU A 482 13.94 13.38 8.94
C LEU A 482 13.59 14.43 10.00
N TYR A 483 12.30 14.66 10.23
CA TYR A 483 11.84 15.60 11.24
C TYR A 483 12.15 15.12 12.67
N CYS A 484 12.00 13.83 12.96
CA CYS A 484 12.43 13.24 14.23
C CYS A 484 13.95 13.42 14.46
N ILE A 485 14.77 13.19 13.42
CA ILE A 485 16.22 13.43 13.49
C ILE A 485 16.49 14.90 13.82
N PHE A 486 15.83 15.83 13.11
CA PHE A 486 16.00 17.26 13.33
C PHE A 486 15.68 17.68 14.77
N GLN A 487 14.60 17.18 15.35
CA GLN A 487 14.23 17.51 16.73
C GLN A 487 15.16 16.90 17.78
N VAL A 488 15.61 15.65 17.58
CA VAL A 488 16.62 15.08 18.47
C VAL A 488 17.93 15.85 18.34
N ASP A 489 18.31 16.29 17.13
CA ASP A 489 19.45 17.19 16.94
C ASP A 489 19.23 18.57 17.60
N ALA A 490 17.99 19.05 17.72
CA ALA A 490 17.69 20.30 18.43
C ALA A 490 17.93 20.21 19.95
N VAL A 491 17.92 19.01 20.53
CA VAL A 491 18.33 18.79 21.94
C VAL A 491 19.80 19.14 22.15
N LYS A 492 20.66 19.02 21.11
CA LYS A 492 22.06 19.48 21.19
C LYS A 492 22.15 20.99 21.44
N ASN A 493 21.13 21.77 21.10
CA ASN A 493 21.13 23.21 21.35
C ASN A 493 21.10 23.53 22.85
N TRP A 494 20.69 22.60 23.71
CA TRP A 494 20.75 22.76 25.17
C TRP A 494 22.19 22.78 25.69
N MET A 495 23.16 22.31 24.90
CA MET A 495 24.59 22.40 25.24
C MET A 495 25.15 23.82 25.04
N PHE A 496 24.43 24.70 24.33
CA PHE A 496 24.95 25.97 23.83
C PHE A 496 24.06 27.19 24.15
N GLY A 497 22.87 26.96 24.71
CA GLY A 497 21.85 27.98 24.99
C GLY A 497 21.96 28.62 26.36
#